data_AF-A0A101GK06-F1
#
_entry.id   AF-A0A101GK06-F1
#
_cell.length_a   1.000
_cell.length_b   1.000
_cell.length_c   1.000
_cell.angle_alpha   90.00
_cell.angle_beta   90.00
_cell.angle_gamma   90.00
#
_symmetry.space_group_name_H-M   'P 1'
#
loop_
_entity.id
_entity.type
_entity.pdbx_description
1 polymer ?
#
loop_
_entity_poly.entity_id
_entity_poly.type
_entity_poly.pdbx_seq_one_letter_code
_entity_poly.pdbx_strand_id
1 'polypeptide(L)'
;MSKESFQDLKPTIWVGKRGITSVMIDEIRRQLKDRKVVKVRWLRNTEVDPEEIAASAGAVLAEVRGRTLVLTERRGRSSGHNPRNI
;
A
#
# COMPACT_ATOMS: atom_id res chain seq x y z
N MET A 1 14.52 -0.27 13.67
CA MET A 1 14.25 0.17 12.30
C MET A 1 14.29 1.68 12.32
N SER A 2 15.41 2.25 11.88
CA SER A 2 15.59 3.69 11.81
C SER A 2 14.50 4.28 10.92
N LYS A 3 14.01 5.48 11.25
CA LYS A 3 13.13 6.30 10.41
C LYS A 3 13.90 6.70 9.14
N GLU A 4 14.26 5.73 8.31
CA GLU A 4 14.81 5.96 6.99
C GLU A 4 13.68 6.61 6.19
N SER A 5 13.88 7.89 5.89
CA SER A 5 12.86 8.77 5.33
C SER A 5 12.13 8.09 4.18
N PHE A 6 10.88 7.66 4.39
CA PHE A 6 10.00 7.19 3.32
C PHE A 6 9.74 8.25 2.24
N GLN A 7 10.31 9.45 2.42
CA GLN A 7 10.36 10.52 1.44
C GLN A 7 11.01 10.10 0.12
N ASP A 8 12.13 9.38 0.17
CA ASP A 8 12.85 8.94 -1.05
C ASP A 8 12.16 7.77 -1.75
N LEU A 9 11.32 7.03 -1.01
CA LEU A 9 10.55 5.94 -1.59
C LEU A 9 9.64 6.49 -2.71
N LYS A 10 9.83 5.96 -3.92
CA LYS A 10 8.98 6.29 -5.06
C LYS A 10 7.59 5.66 -4.88
N PRO A 11 6.50 6.43 -5.04
CA PRO A 11 5.16 5.85 -5.05
C PRO A 11 5.04 4.89 -6.23
N THR A 12 4.49 3.71 -5.96
CA THR A 12 4.25 2.67 -6.98
C THR A 12 2.78 2.54 -7.34
N ILE A 13 1.90 3.08 -6.50
CA ILE A 13 0.46 3.11 -6.73
C ILE A 13 0.00 4.57 -6.78
N TRP A 14 -0.78 4.90 -7.82
CA TRP A 14 -1.43 6.20 -7.97
C TRP A 14 -2.94 6.06 -8.00
N VAL A 15 -3.61 6.61 -6.98
CA VAL A 15 -5.07 6.65 -6.89
C VAL A 15 -5.58 7.85 -7.67
N GLY A 16 -6.41 7.58 -8.67
CA GLY A 16 -7.03 8.58 -9.53
C GLY A 16 -8.33 9.14 -8.96
N LYS A 17 -9.12 9.76 -9.85
CA LYS A 17 -10.40 10.41 -9.50
C LYS A 17 -11.47 9.44 -9.00
N ARG A 18 -11.35 8.14 -9.31
CA ARG A 18 -12.31 7.09 -8.90
C ARG A 18 -12.10 6.60 -7.47
N GLY A 19 -11.14 7.15 -6.73
CA GLY A 19 -10.81 6.63 -5.41
C GLY A 19 -10.11 5.29 -5.46
N ILE A 20 -10.04 4.65 -4.31
CA ILE A 20 -9.52 3.30 -4.20
C ILE A 20 -10.56 2.30 -4.62
N THR A 21 -10.13 1.35 -5.43
CA THR A 21 -10.96 0.23 -5.88
C THR A 21 -10.39 -1.07 -5.36
N SER A 22 -11.21 -2.13 -5.37
CA SER A 22 -10.76 -3.47 -4.97
C SER A 22 -9.55 -3.95 -5.79
N VAL A 23 -9.44 -3.53 -7.06
CA VAL A 23 -8.29 -3.86 -7.92
C VAL A 23 -7.01 -3.20 -7.39
N MET A 24 -7.10 -1.95 -6.91
CA MET A 24 -5.94 -1.28 -6.30
C MET A 24 -5.54 -1.94 -4.98
N ILE A 25 -6.50 -2.40 -4.17
CA ILE A 25 -6.21 -3.14 -2.95
C ILE A 25 -5.49 -4.45 -3.27
N ASP A 26 -5.92 -5.19 -4.28
CA ASP A 26 -5.25 -6.43 -4.70
C ASP A 26 -3.81 -6.18 -5.18
N GLU A 27 -3.62 -5.14 -5.98
CA GLU A 27 -2.28 -4.73 -6.44
C GLU A 27 -1.37 -4.32 -5.26
N ILE A 28 -1.90 -3.57 -4.28
CA ILE A 28 -1.17 -3.23 -3.05
C ILE A 28 -0.72 -4.49 -2.33
N ARG A 29 -1.62 -5.48 -2.18
CA ARG A 29 -1.29 -6.77 -1.53
C ARG A 29 -0.21 -7.53 -2.30
N ARG A 30 -0.28 -7.54 -3.62
CA ARG A 30 0.73 -8.18 -4.49
C ARG A 30 2.10 -7.53 -4.33
N GLN A 31 2.17 -6.20 -4.38
CA GLN A 31 3.42 -5.47 -4.23
C GLN A 31 4.01 -5.55 -2.83
N LEU A 32 3.17 -5.61 -1.78
CA LEU A 32 3.65 -5.78 -0.41
C LEU A 32 4.36 -7.12 -0.22
N LYS A 33 3.89 -8.20 -0.86
CA LYS A 33 4.56 -9.51 -0.81
C LYS A 33 5.95 -9.49 -1.47
N ASP A 34 6.09 -8.75 -2.57
CA ASP A 34 7.34 -8.68 -3.33
C ASP A 34 8.36 -7.72 -2.70
N ARG A 35 7.92 -6.51 -2.34
CA ARG A 35 8.79 -5.40 -1.95
C ARG A 35 8.80 -5.11 -0.46
N LYS A 36 7.91 -5.72 0.33
CA LYS A 36 7.69 -5.51 1.78
C LYS A 36 7.22 -4.11 2.20
N VAL A 37 7.37 -3.11 1.33
CA VAL A 37 6.95 -1.72 1.51
C VAL A 37 6.35 -1.17 0.21
N VAL A 38 5.23 -0.47 0.33
CA VAL A 38 4.50 0.14 -0.79
C VAL A 38 4.13 1.56 -0.41
N LYS A 39 4.42 2.51 -1.29
CA LYS A 39 3.96 3.90 -1.14
C LYS A 39 2.86 4.20 -2.14
N VAL A 40 1.74 4.67 -1.62
CA VAL A 40 0.56 5.01 -2.38
C VAL A 40 0.42 6.53 -2.41
N ARG A 41 0.11 7.10 -3.58
CA ARG A 41 -0.17 8.54 -3.76
C ARG A 41 -1.54 8.73 -4.38
N TRP A 42 -2.30 9.73 -3.95
CA TRP A 42 -3.60 10.05 -4.55
C TRP A 42 -3.69 11.50 -5.04
N LEU A 43 -4.72 11.78 -5.86
CA LEU A 43 -5.03 13.13 -6.32
C LEU A 43 -5.66 13.96 -5.19
N ARG A 44 -5.60 15.29 -5.32
CA ARG A 44 -6.09 16.23 -4.30
C ARG A 44 -7.60 16.12 -4.03
N ASN A 45 -8.38 15.77 -5.05
CA ASN A 45 -9.84 15.61 -4.96
C ASN A 45 -10.27 14.16 -4.71
N THR A 46 -9.33 13.30 -4.34
CA THR A 46 -9.65 11.90 -4.02
C THR A 46 -9.68 11.76 -2.51
N GLU A 47 -10.85 11.42 -1.98
CA GLU A 47 -10.99 11.03 -0.58
C GLU A 47 -10.45 9.62 -0.40
N VAL A 48 -9.54 9.47 0.56
CA VAL A 48 -8.83 8.23 0.82
C VAL A 48 -8.63 8.11 2.32
N ASP A 49 -9.11 7.00 2.88
CA ASP A 49 -8.84 6.67 4.27
C ASP A 49 -7.64 5.71 4.38
N PRO A 50 -6.50 6.14 4.94
CA PRO A 50 -5.30 5.32 4.99
C PRO A 50 -5.44 4.10 5.92
N GLU A 51 -6.28 4.17 6.95
CA GLU A 51 -6.51 3.07 7.87
C GLU A 51 -7.37 1.98 7.21
N GLU A 52 -8.42 2.37 6.49
CA GLU A 52 -9.28 1.47 5.72
C GLU A 52 -8.48 0.72 4.64
N ILE A 53 -7.55 1.39 3.97
CA ILE A 53 -6.67 0.75 2.99
C ILE A 53 -5.79 -0.30 3.67
N ALA A 54 -5.14 0.09 4.77
CA ALA A 54 -4.25 -0.82 5.48
C ALA A 54 -5.02 -2.06 5.97
N ALA A 55 -6.22 -1.86 6.52
CA ALA A 55 -7.11 -2.94 6.93
C ALA A 55 -7.51 -3.83 5.75
N SER A 56 -7.97 -3.24 4.64
CA SER A 56 -8.40 -3.95 3.43
C SER A 56 -7.25 -4.73 2.77
N ALA A 57 -6.04 -4.17 2.77
CA ALA A 57 -4.85 -4.83 2.26
C ALA A 57 -4.25 -5.84 3.26
N GLY A 58 -4.70 -5.87 4.52
CA GLY A 58 -4.06 -6.65 5.58
C GLY A 58 -2.63 -6.20 5.87
N ALA A 59 -2.34 -4.92 5.63
CA ALA A 59 -1.04 -4.29 5.78
C ALA A 59 -0.95 -3.46 7.07
N VAL A 60 0.26 -3.02 7.40
CA VAL A 60 0.50 -2.06 8.49
C VAL A 60 0.75 -0.69 7.89
N LEU A 61 -0.03 0.29 8.32
CA LEU A 61 0.17 1.69 7.98
C LEU A 61 1.43 2.21 8.70
N ALA A 62 2.49 2.48 7.94
CA ALA A 62 3.77 2.91 8.48
C ALA A 62 3.88 4.44 8.58
N GLU A 63 3.36 5.15 7.59
CA GLU A 63 3.38 6.63 7.56
C GLU A 63 2.22 7.17 6.71
N VAL A 64 1.65 8.29 7.12
CA VAL A 64 0.75 9.11 6.31
C VAL A 64 1.32 10.52 6.24
N ARG A 65 1.49 11.02 5.01
CA ARG A 65 1.99 12.38 4.78
C ARG A 65 1.25 13.02 3.62
N GLY A 66 0.36 13.95 3.95
CA GLY A 66 -0.49 14.65 2.98
C GLY A 66 -1.25 13.66 2.11
N ARG A 67 -1.00 13.72 0.80
CA ARG A 67 -1.62 12.84 -0.22
C ARG A 67 -0.86 11.54 -0.49
N THR A 68 -0.01 11.12 0.43
CA THR A 68 0.75 9.87 0.33
C THR A 68 0.64 9.09 1.62
N LEU A 69 0.66 7.77 1.50
CA LEU A 69 0.76 6.84 2.61
C LEU A 69 1.76 5.74 2.27
N VAL A 70 2.29 5.13 3.32
CA VAL A 70 3.25 4.04 3.23
C VAL A 70 2.68 2.85 3.98
N LEU A 71 2.60 1.73 3.29
CA LEU A 71 2.17 0.45 3.82
C LEU A 71 3.37 -0.48 3.91
N THR A 72 3.41 -1.26 4.97
CA THR A 72 4.39 -2.33 5.16
C THR A 72 3.67 -3.64 5.39
N GLU A 73 4.30 -4.75 5.02
CA GLU A 73 3.74 -6.06 5.27
C GLU A 73 3.58 -6.29 6.79
N ARG A 74 2.44 -6.84 7.20
CA ARG A 74 2.23 -7.27 8.58
C ARG A 74 3.14 -8.48 8.85
N ARG A 75 4.30 -8.23 9.50
CA ARG A 75 5.18 -9.29 10.04
C ARG A 75 4.34 -10.21 10.92
N GLY A 76 3.95 -11.38 10.41
CA GLY A 76 3.14 -12.34 11.16
C GLY A 76 2.12 -13.12 10.33
N ARG A 77 1.85 -12.73 9.07
CA ARG A 77 1.11 -13.60 8.14
C ARG A 77 1.84 -13.71 6.82
N SER A 78 2.80 -14.63 6.76
CA SER A 78 3.25 -15.27 5.52
C SER A 78 2.05 -15.92 4.84
N SER A 79 1.27 -15.11 4.12
CA SER A 79 0.19 -15.58 3.27
C SER A 79 0.84 -15.99 1.96
N GLY A 80 1.44 -17.20 1.99
CA GLY A 80 1.77 -17.95 0.80
C GLY A 80 0.52 -18.09 -0.05
N HIS A 81 0.41 -17.23 -1.06
CA HIS A 81 -0.44 -17.50 -2.21
C HIS A 81 0.51 -17.43 -3.38
N ASN A 82 0.99 -18.60 -3.76
CA ASN A 82 1.70 -18.86 -4.99
C ASN A 82 0.62 -18.99 -6.08
N PRO A 83 0.36 -17.98 -6.92
CA PRO A 83 -0.27 -18.26 -8.20
C PRO A 83 0.81 -18.93 -9.04
N ARG A 84 0.95 -20.24 -8.85
CA ARG A 84 1.39 -21.12 -9.92
C ARG A 84 0.36 -20.88 -11.03
N ASN A 85 0.74 -20.15 -12.06
CA ASN A 85 0.01 -20.23 -13.31
C ASN A 85 0.98 -20.68 -14.40
N ILE A 86 0.63 -21.86 -14.89
CA ILE A 86 1.05 -22.60 -16.08
C ILE A 86 1.42 -21.74 -17.29
#